data_AF-A0A843KJP7-F1
#
_entry.id   AF-A0A843KJP7-F1
#
_cell.length_a   1.000
_cell.length_b   1.000
_cell.length_c   1.000
_cell.angle_alpha   90.00
_cell.angle_beta   90.00
_cell.angle_gamma   90.00
#
_symmetry.space_group_name_H-M   'P 1'
#
loop_
_entity.id
_entity.type
_entity.pdbx_description
1 polymer ?
#
loop_
_entity_poly.entity_id
_entity_poly.type
_entity_poly.pdbx_seq_one_letter_code
_entity_poly.pdbx_strand_id
1 'polypeptide(L)' 'MSDQEEEALKVIQSSRQGVLQSDLWKELEIDSRKCSRIVKRLLDAGLIER' A
#
# COMPACT_ATOMS: atom_id res chain seq x y z
N MET A 1 13.11 3.38 0.42
CA MET A 1 11.81 2.94 -0.09
C MET A 1 12.09 1.84 -1.11
N SER A 2 11.43 0.68 -1.06
CA SER A 2 11.60 -0.39 -2.06
C SER A 2 10.65 -0.22 -3.23
N ASP A 3 10.94 -0.82 -4.38
CA ASP A 3 10.08 -0.79 -5.59
C ASP A 3 8.62 -1.15 -5.28
N GLN A 4 8.39 -2.11 -4.38
CA GLN A 4 7.04 -2.53 -3.97
C GLN A 4 6.32 -1.51 -3.06
N GLU A 5 7.06 -0.68 -2.33
CA GLU A 5 6.49 0.41 -1.53
C GLU A 5 6.11 1.58 -2.43
N GLU A 6 6.91 1.85 -3.46
CA GLU A 6 6.59 2.86 -4.47
C GLU A 6 5.37 2.46 -5.29
N GLU A 7 5.28 1.20 -5.70
CA GLU A 7 4.13 0.70 -6.42
C GLU A 7 2.85 0.73 -5.57
N ALA A 8 2.94 0.27 -4.31
CA ALA A 8 1.82 0.38 -3.37
C ALA A 8 1.37 1.83 -3.18
N LEU A 9 2.30 2.77 -3.05
CA LEU A 9 1.98 4.18 -2.90
C LEU A 9 1.27 4.74 -4.13
N LYS A 10 1.72 4.40 -5.34
CA LYS A 10 1.06 4.82 -6.59
C LYS A 10 -0.37 4.29 -6.68
N VAL A 11 -0.57 3.01 -6.38
CA VAL A 11 -1.92 2.40 -6.38
C VAL A 11 -2.83 3.14 -5.42
N ILE A 12 -2.37 3.37 -4.18
CA ILE A 12 -3.15 4.12 -3.17
C ILE A 12 -3.48 5.54 -3.64
N GLN A 13 -2.50 6.28 -4.15
CA GLN A 13 -2.67 7.66 -4.61
C GLN A 13 -3.56 7.78 -5.86
N SER A 14 -3.64 6.72 -6.66
CA SER A 14 -4.51 6.68 -7.84
C SER A 14 -6.00 6.54 -7.48
N SER A 15 -6.32 6.08 -6.26
CA SER A 15 -7.70 5.95 -5.79
C SER A 15 -8.15 7.17 -4.99
N ARG A 16 -9.16 7.88 -5.50
CA ARG A 16 -9.77 9.04 -4.80
C ARG A 16 -10.50 8.69 -3.51
N GLN A 17 -10.93 7.44 -3.32
CA GLN A 17 -11.68 7.00 -2.13
C GLN A 17 -10.81 6.18 -1.16
N GLY A 18 -9.50 6.14 -1.39
CA GLY A 18 -8.61 5.20 -0.71
C GLY A 18 -8.71 3.78 -1.29
N VAL A 19 -7.89 2.87 -0.76
CA VAL A 19 -7.82 1.48 -1.23
C VAL A 19 -7.97 0.56 -0.03
N LEU A 20 -8.86 -0.43 -0.15
CA LEU A 20 -8.97 -1.48 0.85
C LEU A 20 -7.70 -2.32 0.84
N GLN A 21 -7.11 -2.53 2.02
CA GLN A 21 -5.90 -3.34 2.12
C GLN A 21 -6.13 -4.76 1.58
N SER A 22 -7.36 -5.29 1.67
CA SER A 22 -7.76 -6.59 1.12
C SER A 22 -7.69 -6.67 -0.41
N ASP A 23 -7.77 -5.53 -1.08
CA ASP A 23 -7.71 -5.45 -2.54
C ASP A 23 -6.32 -5.01 -2.99
N LEU A 24 -5.66 -4.14 -2.21
CA LEU A 24 -4.28 -3.72 -2.47
C LEU A 24 -3.31 -4.90 -2.59
N TRP A 25 -3.39 -5.89 -1.69
CA TRP A 25 -2.46 -7.04 -1.78
C TRP A 25 -2.73 -7.91 -3.02
N LYS A 26 -3.98 -7.97 -3.49
CA LYS A 26 -4.33 -8.71 -4.72
C LYS A 26 -3.81 -7.97 -5.94
N GLU A 27 -4.00 -6.66 -5.98
CA GLU A 27 -3.56 -5.81 -7.10
C GLU A 27 -2.04 -5.76 -7.23
N LEU A 28 -1.32 -5.75 -6.10
CA LEU A 28 0.14 -5.82 -6.07
C LEU A 28 0.70 -7.24 -6.25
N GLU A 29 -0.16 -8.25 -6.38
CA GLU A 29 0.21 -9.68 -6.50
C GLU A 29 1.18 -10.15 -5.38
N ILE A 30 0.91 -9.70 -4.15
CA ILE A 30 1.70 -10.06 -2.95
C ILE A 30 0.84 -10.71 -1.88
N ASP A 31 1.48 -11.36 -0.91
CA ASP A 31 0.76 -11.87 0.25
C ASP A 31 0.32 -10.74 1.20
N SER A 32 -0.76 -11.01 1.93
CA SER A 32 -1.39 -10.04 2.83
C SER A 32 -0.47 -9.58 3.97
N ARG A 33 0.45 -10.43 4.45
CA ARG A 33 1.41 -10.05 5.51
C ARG A 33 2.43 -9.05 4.97
N LYS A 34 2.92 -9.28 3.76
CA LYS A 34 3.81 -8.35 3.07
C LYS A 34 3.14 -7.01 2.79
N CYS A 35 1.92 -7.02 2.27
CA CYS A 35 1.13 -5.79 2.08
C CYS A 35 0.96 -5.02 3.41
N SER A 36 0.65 -5.72 4.51
CA SER A 36 0.54 -5.10 5.83
C SER A 36 1.82 -4.41 6.30
N ARG A 37 2.98 -5.02 6.05
CA ARG A 37 4.28 -4.40 6.35
C ARG A 37 4.52 -3.15 5.51
N ILE A 38 4.19 -3.18 4.22
CA ILE A 38 4.32 -2.03 3.33
C ILE A 38 3.41 -0.89 3.79
N VAL A 39 2.12 -1.16 4.00
CA VAL A 39 1.14 -0.17 4.49
C VAL A 39 1.61 0.45 5.82
N LYS A 40 2.10 -0.38 6.75
CA LYS A 40 2.64 0.13 8.02
C LYS A 40 3.83 1.08 7.80
N ARG A 41 4.78 0.73 6.93
CA ARG A 41 5.94 1.59 6.64
C ARG A 41 5.56 2.90 5.96
N LEU A 42 4.56 2.88 5.08
CA LEU A 42 4.03 4.09 4.45
C LEU A 42 3.29 4.99 5.45
N LEU A 43 2.51 4.41 6.37
CA LEU A 43 1.87 5.12 7.48
C LEU A 43 2.90 5.75 8.42
N ASP A 44 3.90 4.98 8.85
CA ASP A 44 4.98 5.43 9.75
C ASP A 44 5.81 6.55 9.09
N ALA A 45 5.90 6.56 7.76
CA ALA A 45 6.56 7.62 6.97
C ALA A 45 5.65 8.83 6.68
N GLY A 46 4.38 8.81 7.07
CA GLY A 46 3.41 9.87 6.81
C GLY A 46 3.04 10.03 5.33
N LEU A 47 3.23 8.99 4.51
CA LEU A 47 2.96 9.02 3.06
C LEU A 47 1.51 8.68 2.72
N ILE A 48 0.80 8.00 3.62
CA ILE A 48 -0.61 7.62 3.49
C ILE A 48 -1.31 7.77 4.85
N GLU A 49 -2.64 7.73 4.84
CA GLU A 49 -3.51 7.72 6.03
C GLU A 49 -4.49 6.54 5.98
N ARG A 50 -5.16 6.26 7.10
CA ARG A 50 -6.15 5.17 7.25
C ARG A 50 -7.57 5.67 7.11
#